data_AF-A0A6B1HBT6-F1
#
_entry.id   AF-A0A6B1HBT6-F1
#
_cell.length_a   1.000
_cell.length_b   1.000
_cell.length_c   1.000
_cell.angle_alpha   90.00
_cell.angle_beta   90.00
_cell.angle_gamma   90.00
#
_symmetry.space_group_name_H-M   'P 1'
#
loop_
_entity.id
_entity.type
_entity.pdbx_description
1 polymer ?
#
loop_
_entity_poly.entity_id
_entity_poly.type
_entity_poly.pdbx_seq_one_letter_code
_entity_poly.pdbx_strand_id
1 'polypeptide(L)'
;MADGIGDLTFASEEWVAQAGQVLGAAVEKHAGGLADLGRITLCEVAHNPPAYLHAGASLAWHAHFGGPSVSVHAGELSPEACDLKIQGDHSIMSNLGRIRFHGRDPKVVAAAQARLQKLSRWEIDGSVPEHPALAAVLRSLHDAMAERTMPRFVWMTPEWVSCARHIVSTRAASEKYADGIKNIVYAFAEEFTDTPRYAFPDGAHGGFWIRCDHGEVTVGAGPLPEGLQPADTLTKGVYTPVVPVGRTVNAAMTDPEKAEQADYTRAAFRREESTGEPPVSQTSPSGKGPMPRELARILVPLHDELSKRTSGELPADYDLDVKPAWALPLSFDRDAGYDPSWLRYDEFDIYGEPRG
;
A
#
# COMPACT_ATOMS: atom_id res chain seq x y z
N MET A 1 0.79 -0.91 -19.79
CA MET A 1 0.55 -0.99 -18.32
C MET A 1 1.92 -1.08 -17.67
N ALA A 2 2.18 -0.38 -16.56
CA ALA A 2 3.48 -0.51 -15.91
C ALA A 2 3.53 -1.89 -15.24
N ASP A 3 4.37 -2.76 -15.77
CA ASP A 3 4.63 -4.07 -15.20
C ASP A 3 5.23 -3.92 -13.80
N GLY A 4 4.72 -4.67 -12.82
CA GLY A 4 5.32 -4.77 -11.48
C GLY A 4 4.61 -4.05 -10.33
N ILE A 5 3.40 -3.53 -10.52
CA ILE A 5 2.53 -3.11 -9.40
C ILE A 5 1.35 -4.06 -9.37
N GLY A 6 1.17 -4.73 -8.22
CA GLY A 6 0.05 -5.65 -8.03
C GLY A 6 -1.27 -5.02 -8.45
N ASP A 7 -2.05 -5.80 -9.19
CA ASP A 7 -3.30 -5.43 -9.83
C ASP A 7 -4.53 -6.02 -9.11
N LEU A 8 -4.31 -6.86 -8.10
CA LEU A 8 -5.35 -7.61 -7.40
C LEU A 8 -5.34 -7.34 -5.90
N THR A 9 -6.51 -7.03 -5.34
CA THR A 9 -6.67 -6.85 -3.89
C THR A 9 -6.67 -8.21 -3.19
N PHE A 10 -5.85 -8.38 -2.16
CA PHE A 10 -5.73 -9.64 -1.42
C PHE A 10 -7.10 -10.21 -1.00
N ALA A 11 -7.31 -11.50 -1.25
CA ALA A 11 -8.55 -12.23 -0.94
C ALA A 11 -9.86 -11.69 -1.56
N SER A 12 -9.79 -10.71 -2.49
CA SER A 12 -10.94 -10.37 -3.35
C SER A 12 -11.27 -11.50 -4.33
N GLU A 13 -12.48 -11.52 -4.90
CA GLU A 13 -12.89 -12.55 -5.86
C GLU A 13 -11.93 -12.67 -7.06
N GLU A 14 -11.43 -11.54 -7.56
CA GLU A 14 -10.49 -11.48 -8.69
C GLU A 14 -9.12 -12.05 -8.30
N TRP A 15 -8.65 -11.73 -7.09
CA TRP A 15 -7.42 -12.30 -6.52
C TRP A 15 -7.55 -13.81 -6.33
N VAL A 16 -8.68 -14.28 -5.79
CA VAL A 16 -8.97 -15.70 -5.56
C VAL A 16 -9.03 -16.46 -6.87
N ALA A 17 -9.67 -15.90 -7.91
CA ALA A 17 -9.72 -16.51 -9.23
C ALA A 17 -8.30 -16.68 -9.82
N GLN A 18 -7.44 -15.66 -9.69
CA GLN A 18 -6.06 -15.74 -10.14
C GLN A 18 -5.23 -16.72 -9.30
N ALA A 19 -5.41 -16.71 -7.98
CA ALA A 19 -4.77 -17.65 -7.06
C ALA A 19 -5.16 -19.10 -7.41
N GLY A 20 -6.41 -19.35 -7.79
CA GLY A 20 -6.87 -20.66 -8.27
C GLY A 20 -6.11 -21.15 -9.49
N GLN A 21 -5.87 -20.28 -10.48
CA GLN A 21 -5.08 -20.63 -11.67
C GLN A 21 -3.63 -20.95 -11.31
N VAL A 22 -3.01 -20.11 -10.48
CA VAL A 22 -1.62 -20.27 -10.04
C VAL A 22 -1.46 -21.55 -9.22
N LEU A 23 -2.37 -21.80 -8.28
CA LEU A 23 -2.35 -22.96 -7.42
C LEU A 23 -2.60 -24.25 -8.21
N GLY A 24 -3.52 -24.21 -9.18
CA GLY A 24 -3.75 -25.32 -10.11
C GLY A 24 -2.48 -25.69 -10.89
N ALA A 25 -1.81 -24.70 -11.48
CA ALA A 25 -0.55 -24.92 -12.20
C ALA A 25 0.58 -25.43 -11.28
N ALA A 26 0.66 -24.92 -10.05
CA ALA A 26 1.64 -25.39 -9.06
C ALA A 26 1.37 -26.84 -8.63
N VAL A 27 0.12 -27.20 -8.39
CA VAL A 27 -0.30 -28.57 -8.05
C VAL A 27 0.00 -29.52 -9.21
N GLU A 28 -0.30 -29.14 -10.45
CA GLU A 28 0.03 -29.94 -11.64
C GLU A 28 1.54 -30.21 -11.74
N LYS A 29 2.36 -29.16 -11.59
CA LYS A 29 3.83 -29.27 -11.59
C LYS A 29 4.36 -30.19 -10.50
N HIS A 30 3.70 -30.27 -9.36
CA HIS A 30 4.11 -31.05 -8.20
C HIS A 30 3.28 -32.33 -7.98
N ALA A 31 2.43 -32.74 -8.95
CA ALA A 31 1.42 -33.77 -8.78
C ALA A 31 1.97 -35.10 -8.26
N GLY A 32 3.10 -35.57 -8.79
CA GLY A 32 3.73 -36.82 -8.35
C GLY A 32 4.19 -36.79 -6.88
N GLY A 33 4.54 -35.61 -6.37
CA GLY A 33 4.89 -35.43 -4.97
C GLY A 33 3.70 -35.19 -4.06
N LEU A 34 2.47 -35.03 -4.56
CA LEU A 34 1.27 -34.79 -3.75
C LEU A 34 0.38 -36.04 -3.61
N ALA A 35 0.83 -37.19 -4.14
CA ALA A 35 0.01 -38.39 -4.24
C ALA A 35 -0.43 -38.94 -2.86
N ASP A 36 0.41 -38.77 -1.84
CA ASP A 36 0.19 -39.21 -0.46
C ASP A 36 -0.32 -38.10 0.48
N LEU A 37 -0.52 -36.87 -0.03
CA LEU A 37 -0.97 -35.73 0.76
C LEU A 37 -2.34 -35.94 1.43
N GLY A 38 -3.24 -36.69 0.78
CA GLY A 38 -4.62 -36.84 1.22
C GLY A 38 -5.46 -35.57 0.95
N ARG A 39 -6.49 -35.36 1.77
CA ARG A 39 -7.35 -34.17 1.68
C ARG A 39 -6.95 -33.16 2.74
N ILE A 40 -6.77 -31.91 2.33
CA ILE A 40 -6.42 -30.79 3.21
C ILE A 40 -7.21 -29.56 2.80
N THR A 41 -7.74 -28.81 3.75
CA THR A 41 -8.40 -27.53 3.53
C THR A 41 -7.69 -26.45 4.32
N LEU A 42 -7.31 -25.36 3.64
CA LEU A 42 -6.82 -24.15 4.29
C LEU A 42 -7.81 -23.00 4.07
N CYS A 43 -7.90 -22.10 5.04
CA CYS A 43 -8.69 -20.88 4.97
C CYS A 43 -7.90 -19.71 5.57
N GLU A 44 -7.89 -18.58 4.88
CA GLU A 44 -7.33 -17.34 5.41
C GLU A 44 -8.42 -16.27 5.49
N VAL A 45 -8.51 -15.59 6.63
CA VAL A 45 -9.51 -14.54 6.89
C VAL A 45 -8.80 -13.24 7.28
N ALA A 46 -8.97 -12.23 6.45
CA ALA A 46 -8.39 -10.91 6.61
C ALA A 46 -9.46 -9.92 7.09
N HIS A 47 -9.42 -9.60 8.38
CA HIS A 47 -10.34 -8.66 9.05
C HIS A 47 -10.01 -7.20 8.75
N ASN A 48 -10.97 -6.30 8.89
CA ASN A 48 -10.78 -4.86 8.65
C ASN A 48 -10.26 -4.51 7.24
N PRO A 49 -10.86 -5.02 6.16
CA PRO A 49 -10.53 -4.54 4.83
C PRO A 49 -10.85 -3.04 4.71
N PRO A 50 -10.15 -2.29 3.85
CA PRO A 50 -10.50 -0.90 3.56
C PRO A 50 -11.97 -0.75 3.15
N ALA A 51 -12.68 0.27 3.67
CA ALA A 51 -14.12 0.41 3.42
C ALA A 51 -14.47 0.64 1.93
N TYR A 52 -13.56 1.19 1.13
CA TYR A 52 -13.77 1.38 -0.32
C TYR A 52 -13.94 0.06 -1.08
N LEU A 53 -13.51 -1.07 -0.51
CA LEU A 53 -13.72 -2.38 -1.11
C LEU A 53 -15.17 -2.85 -1.00
N HIS A 54 -15.99 -2.20 -0.15
CA HIS A 54 -17.38 -2.56 0.08
C HIS A 54 -17.60 -4.05 0.39
N ALA A 55 -16.60 -4.68 1.02
CA ALA A 55 -16.56 -6.12 1.30
C ALA A 55 -17.08 -6.49 2.70
N GLY A 56 -17.50 -5.50 3.50
CA GLY A 56 -17.91 -5.70 4.89
C GLY A 56 -16.71 -5.84 5.84
N ALA A 57 -16.87 -6.67 6.88
CA ALA A 57 -15.91 -6.75 7.99
C ALA A 57 -14.65 -7.58 7.69
N SER A 58 -14.68 -8.45 6.68
CA SER A 58 -13.57 -9.32 6.32
C SER A 58 -13.56 -9.68 4.83
N LEU A 59 -12.36 -10.00 4.33
CA LEU A 59 -12.16 -10.72 3.08
C LEU A 59 -11.55 -12.08 3.41
N ALA A 60 -12.00 -13.13 2.75
CA ALA A 60 -11.53 -14.48 3.05
C ALA A 60 -11.44 -15.33 1.79
N TRP A 61 -10.58 -16.34 1.84
CA TRP A 61 -10.46 -17.33 0.80
C TRP A 61 -10.10 -18.69 1.40
N HIS A 62 -10.38 -19.75 0.64
CA HIS A 62 -10.02 -21.10 1.04
C HIS A 62 -9.59 -21.95 -0.15
N ALA A 63 -8.75 -22.94 0.11
CA ALA A 63 -8.34 -23.95 -0.86
C ALA A 63 -8.53 -25.37 -0.31
N HIS A 64 -9.11 -26.23 -1.13
CA HIS A 64 -9.27 -27.66 -0.85
C HIS A 64 -8.32 -28.45 -1.75
N PHE A 65 -7.34 -29.08 -1.14
CA PHE A 65 -6.45 -30.04 -1.77
C PHE A 65 -7.04 -31.44 -1.66
N GLY A 66 -6.98 -32.20 -2.75
CA GLY A 66 -7.32 -33.62 -2.82
C GLY A 66 -6.19 -34.38 -3.50
N GLY A 67 -5.01 -34.40 -2.86
CA GLY A 67 -3.77 -34.88 -3.46
C GLY A 67 -3.33 -34.02 -4.64
N PRO A 68 -3.30 -34.56 -5.88
CA PRO A 68 -2.87 -33.83 -7.07
C PRO A 68 -3.95 -32.91 -7.66
N SER A 69 -4.92 -32.47 -6.86
CA SER A 69 -6.00 -31.58 -7.29
C SER A 69 -6.26 -30.49 -6.26
N VAL A 70 -6.71 -29.33 -6.72
CA VAL A 70 -7.05 -28.20 -5.86
C VAL A 70 -8.24 -27.42 -6.39
N SER A 71 -9.11 -26.97 -5.49
CA SER A 71 -10.14 -25.97 -5.79
C SER A 71 -10.01 -24.80 -4.82
N VAL A 72 -10.15 -23.58 -5.33
CA VAL A 72 -9.95 -22.33 -4.58
C VAL A 72 -11.20 -21.48 -4.70
N HIS A 73 -11.68 -20.94 -3.58
CA HIS A 73 -12.93 -20.19 -3.51
C HIS A 73 -12.80 -18.97 -2.58
N ALA A 74 -13.62 -17.97 -2.82
CA ALA A 74 -13.74 -16.79 -1.97
C ALA A 74 -14.75 -17.08 -0.86
N GLY A 75 -14.57 -16.41 0.27
CA GLY A 75 -15.40 -16.56 1.45
C GLY A 75 -14.68 -17.28 2.59
N GLU A 76 -15.30 -17.21 3.76
CA GLU A 76 -14.80 -17.78 5.00
C GLU A 76 -15.42 -19.16 5.23
N LEU A 77 -14.60 -20.12 5.65
CA LEU A 77 -15.06 -21.41 6.17
C LEU A 77 -15.11 -21.39 7.70
N SER A 78 -15.99 -22.21 8.28
CA SER A 78 -15.97 -22.44 9.73
C SER A 78 -14.68 -23.17 10.14
N PRO A 79 -14.19 -22.99 11.38
CA PRO A 79 -12.98 -23.67 11.85
C PRO A 79 -13.05 -25.20 11.69
N GLU A 80 -14.21 -25.82 11.88
CA GLU A 80 -14.41 -27.27 11.78
C GLU A 80 -14.37 -27.79 10.34
N ALA A 81 -14.52 -26.89 9.36
CA ALA A 81 -14.43 -27.21 7.93
C ALA A 81 -13.01 -27.05 7.37
N CYS A 82 -12.04 -26.66 8.21
CA CYS A 82 -10.65 -26.41 7.83
C CYS A 82 -9.69 -27.33 8.57
N ASP A 83 -8.62 -27.75 7.90
CA ASP A 83 -7.46 -28.34 8.58
C ASP A 83 -6.54 -27.25 9.13
N LEU A 84 -6.48 -26.10 8.44
CA LEU A 84 -5.81 -24.89 8.90
C LEU A 84 -6.67 -23.66 8.60
N LYS A 85 -6.94 -22.86 9.63
CA LYS A 85 -7.53 -21.52 9.48
C LYS A 85 -6.61 -20.48 10.10
N ILE A 86 -6.26 -19.45 9.33
CA ILE A 86 -5.44 -18.33 9.79
C ILE A 86 -6.26 -17.06 9.69
N GLN A 87 -6.29 -16.29 10.76
CA GLN A 87 -7.00 -15.02 10.80
C GLN A 87 -6.09 -13.90 11.31
N GLY A 88 -6.22 -12.72 10.72
CA GLY A 88 -5.47 -11.54 11.11
C GLY A 88 -6.02 -10.27 10.46
N ASP A 89 -5.38 -9.14 10.74
CA ASP A 89 -5.73 -7.86 10.12
C ASP A 89 -5.34 -7.84 8.64
N HIS A 90 -6.27 -7.42 7.78
CA HIS A 90 -6.11 -7.35 6.33
C HIS A 90 -4.91 -6.52 5.92
N SER A 91 -4.64 -5.41 6.62
CA SER A 91 -3.50 -4.56 6.30
C SER A 91 -2.17 -5.26 6.58
N ILE A 92 -2.13 -6.26 7.45
CA ILE A 92 -0.92 -7.05 7.73
C ILE A 92 -0.83 -8.26 6.80
N MET A 93 -1.94 -8.98 6.62
CA MET A 93 -2.00 -10.17 5.74
C MET A 93 -1.70 -9.84 4.28
N SER A 94 -2.28 -8.76 3.74
CA SER A 94 -1.98 -8.30 2.37
C SER A 94 -0.50 -7.98 2.15
N ASN A 95 0.22 -7.51 3.18
CA ASN A 95 1.66 -7.24 3.07
C ASN A 95 2.49 -8.50 3.23
N LEU A 96 2.07 -9.45 4.08
CA LEU A 96 2.69 -10.78 4.13
C LEU A 96 2.54 -11.50 2.80
N GLY A 97 1.39 -11.37 2.12
CA GLY A 97 1.12 -11.89 0.79
C GLY A 97 2.02 -11.36 -0.33
N ARG A 98 2.84 -10.33 -0.05
CA ARG A 98 3.77 -9.70 -1.02
C ARG A 98 5.24 -10.07 -0.80
N ILE A 99 5.56 -10.80 0.26
CA ILE A 99 6.94 -11.24 0.53
C ILE A 99 7.36 -12.29 -0.49
N ARG A 100 8.33 -11.96 -1.35
CA ARG A 100 8.91 -12.96 -2.25
C ARG A 100 10.00 -13.76 -1.56
N PHE A 101 9.88 -15.08 -1.60
CA PHE A 101 10.84 -16.04 -1.09
C PHE A 101 11.93 -16.34 -2.14
N HIS A 102 11.55 -16.67 -3.37
CA HIS A 102 12.52 -17.03 -4.40
C HIS A 102 13.34 -15.82 -4.88
N GLY A 103 14.66 -15.97 -4.94
CA GLY A 103 15.59 -14.93 -5.41
C GLY A 103 15.90 -13.84 -4.38
N ARG A 104 15.42 -13.96 -3.13
CA ARG A 104 15.69 -13.02 -2.03
C ARG A 104 16.54 -13.67 -0.93
N ASP A 105 17.25 -12.84 -0.16
CA ASP A 105 18.03 -13.30 0.99
C ASP A 105 17.08 -13.87 2.06
N PRO A 106 17.21 -15.16 2.45
CA PRO A 106 16.35 -15.78 3.47
C PRO A 106 16.35 -15.04 4.81
N LYS A 107 17.44 -14.39 5.19
CA LYS A 107 17.51 -13.60 6.44
C LYS A 107 16.61 -12.37 6.37
N VAL A 108 16.58 -11.70 5.21
CA VAL A 108 15.74 -10.53 4.96
C VAL A 108 14.27 -10.93 4.96
N VAL A 109 13.93 -12.03 4.28
CA VAL A 109 12.58 -12.62 4.26
C VAL A 109 12.10 -12.95 5.68
N ALA A 110 12.94 -13.64 6.46
CA ALA A 110 12.60 -14.01 7.83
C ALA A 110 12.41 -12.79 8.74
N ALA A 111 13.26 -11.75 8.61
CA ALA A 111 13.13 -10.52 9.38
C ALA A 111 11.82 -9.77 9.03
N ALA A 112 11.49 -9.68 7.75
CA ALA A 112 10.26 -9.10 7.24
C ALA A 112 9.01 -9.81 7.79
N GLN A 113 8.98 -11.15 7.74
CA GLN A 113 7.88 -11.94 8.28
C GLN A 113 7.75 -11.75 9.79
N ALA A 114 8.85 -11.89 10.53
CA ALA A 114 8.86 -11.76 11.99
C ALA A 114 8.36 -10.39 12.45
N ARG A 115 8.69 -9.32 11.71
CA ARG A 115 8.19 -7.97 11.97
C ARG A 115 6.68 -7.88 11.76
N LEU A 116 6.19 -8.25 10.58
CA LEU A 116 4.76 -8.13 10.24
C LEU A 116 3.88 -8.98 11.16
N GLN A 117 4.34 -10.19 11.50
CA GLN A 117 3.60 -11.09 12.39
C GLN A 117 3.38 -10.51 13.79
N LYS A 118 4.21 -9.58 14.27
CA LYS A 118 3.98 -8.95 15.58
C LYS A 118 2.87 -7.89 15.55
N LEU A 119 2.54 -7.36 14.38
CA LEU A 119 1.64 -6.21 14.22
C LEU A 119 0.16 -6.57 14.32
N SER A 120 -0.17 -7.84 14.06
CA SER A 120 -1.52 -8.38 14.13
C SER A 120 -1.66 -9.28 15.34
N ARG A 121 -2.86 -9.30 15.92
CA ARG A 121 -3.33 -10.48 16.66
C ARG A 121 -3.62 -11.57 15.64
N TRP A 122 -3.22 -12.80 15.95
CA TRP A 122 -3.43 -13.94 15.08
C TRP A 122 -4.30 -14.95 15.79
N GLU A 123 -5.30 -15.45 15.09
CA GLU A 123 -6.01 -16.66 15.47
C GLU A 123 -5.64 -17.73 14.45
N ILE A 124 -5.10 -18.84 14.96
CA ILE A 124 -4.66 -19.96 14.13
C ILE A 124 -5.29 -21.21 14.71
N ASP A 125 -6.17 -21.82 13.92
CA ASP A 125 -6.82 -23.08 14.24
C ASP A 125 -6.27 -24.19 13.35
N GLY A 126 -5.88 -25.30 13.97
CA GLY A 126 -5.37 -26.47 13.27
C GLY A 126 -3.94 -26.32 12.72
N SER A 127 -3.59 -27.18 11.77
CA SER A 127 -2.28 -27.21 11.11
C SER A 127 -2.35 -27.98 9.80
N VAL A 128 -1.41 -27.70 8.90
CA VAL A 128 -1.17 -28.56 7.73
C VAL A 128 -0.03 -29.54 8.02
N PRO A 129 -0.06 -30.76 7.45
CA PRO A 129 1.04 -31.70 7.58
C PRO A 129 2.34 -31.13 7.02
N GLU A 130 3.46 -31.48 7.66
CA GLU A 130 4.79 -31.19 7.14
C GLU A 130 5.04 -32.02 5.87
N HIS A 131 4.70 -31.44 4.73
CA HIS A 131 4.75 -32.12 3.45
C HIS A 131 5.57 -31.31 2.43
N PRO A 132 6.76 -31.79 1.98
CA PRO A 132 7.67 -31.02 1.14
C PRO A 132 7.05 -30.52 -0.19
N ALA A 133 6.26 -31.37 -0.87
CA ALA A 133 5.57 -30.98 -2.09
C ALA A 133 4.50 -29.90 -1.84
N LEU A 134 3.66 -30.05 -0.82
CA LEU A 134 2.70 -29.01 -0.42
C LEU A 134 3.42 -27.69 -0.10
N ALA A 135 4.53 -27.74 0.64
CA ALA A 135 5.31 -26.55 0.96
C ALA A 135 5.88 -25.86 -0.31
N ALA A 136 6.28 -26.64 -1.33
CA ALA A 136 6.72 -26.10 -2.61
C ALA A 136 5.57 -25.47 -3.41
N VAL A 137 4.38 -26.08 -3.38
CA VAL A 137 3.17 -25.55 -3.99
C VAL A 137 2.76 -24.23 -3.35
N LEU A 138 2.67 -24.17 -2.02
CA LEU A 138 2.29 -22.96 -1.29
C LEU A 138 3.29 -21.82 -1.49
N ARG A 139 4.60 -22.13 -1.52
CA ARG A 139 5.63 -21.12 -1.88
C ARG A 139 5.48 -20.62 -3.32
N SER A 140 5.18 -21.51 -4.27
CA SER A 140 4.97 -21.13 -5.67
C SER A 140 3.74 -20.23 -5.84
N LEU A 141 2.65 -20.53 -5.13
CA LEU A 141 1.48 -19.67 -5.05
C LEU A 141 1.88 -18.30 -4.50
N HIS A 142 2.52 -18.28 -3.35
CA HIS A 142 2.87 -17.05 -2.65
C HIS A 142 3.75 -16.15 -3.52
N ASP A 143 4.84 -16.67 -4.08
CA ASP A 143 5.76 -15.89 -4.92
C ASP A 143 5.09 -15.33 -6.18
N ALA A 144 4.19 -16.10 -6.81
CA ALA A 144 3.48 -15.66 -8.01
C ALA A 144 2.38 -14.63 -7.68
N MET A 145 1.67 -14.80 -6.57
CA MET A 145 0.65 -13.83 -6.13
C MET A 145 1.26 -12.58 -5.50
N ALA A 146 2.48 -12.64 -4.97
CA ALA A 146 3.17 -11.49 -4.39
C ALA A 146 3.35 -10.34 -5.39
N GLU A 147 3.63 -10.66 -6.65
CA GLU A 147 3.75 -9.67 -7.73
C GLU A 147 2.40 -9.07 -8.13
N ARG A 148 1.31 -9.83 -7.95
CA ARG A 148 -0.06 -9.47 -8.32
C ARG A 148 -0.83 -8.80 -7.17
N THR A 149 -0.39 -8.98 -5.94
CA THR A 149 -1.08 -8.48 -4.75
C THR A 149 -0.79 -7.00 -4.56
N MET A 150 -1.84 -6.19 -4.51
CA MET A 150 -1.76 -4.75 -4.30
C MET A 150 -1.06 -4.39 -2.98
N PRO A 151 -0.24 -3.31 -2.96
CA PRO A 151 0.35 -2.80 -1.73
C PRO A 151 -0.70 -2.23 -0.77
N ARG A 152 -0.29 -2.04 0.49
CA ARG A 152 -1.06 -1.36 1.54
C ARG A 152 -1.56 0.04 1.15
N PHE A 153 -0.83 0.76 0.30
CA PHE A 153 -1.09 2.16 -0.03
C PHE A 153 -1.00 2.41 -1.54
N VAL A 154 -2.06 2.96 -2.12
CA VAL A 154 -2.11 3.40 -3.52
C VAL A 154 -1.92 4.92 -3.56
N TRP A 155 -1.06 5.42 -4.44
CA TRP A 155 -0.69 6.85 -4.52
C TRP A 155 -1.91 7.78 -4.71
N MET A 156 -1.97 8.89 -3.97
CA MET A 156 -3.02 9.93 -4.02
C MET A 156 -4.47 9.47 -3.78
N THR A 157 -4.66 8.25 -3.30
CA THR A 157 -5.92 7.85 -2.67
C THR A 157 -6.14 8.63 -1.37
N PRO A 158 -7.38 8.75 -0.89
CA PRO A 158 -7.67 9.39 0.40
C PRO A 158 -6.78 8.91 1.56
N GLU A 159 -6.36 7.65 1.55
CA GLU A 159 -5.45 7.02 2.51
C GLU A 159 -4.03 7.59 2.43
N TRP A 160 -3.50 7.75 1.21
CA TRP A 160 -2.22 8.42 0.97
C TRP A 160 -2.29 9.87 1.44
N VAL A 161 -3.38 10.57 1.13
CA VAL A 161 -3.57 11.98 1.50
C VAL A 161 -3.75 12.16 3.00
N SER A 162 -4.37 11.21 3.69
CA SER A 162 -4.47 11.27 5.14
C SER A 162 -3.10 11.14 5.81
N CYS A 163 -2.22 10.28 5.28
CA CYS A 163 -0.82 10.23 5.73
C CYS A 163 -0.10 11.55 5.46
N ALA A 164 -0.32 12.15 4.27
CA ALA A 164 0.22 13.45 3.92
C ALA A 164 -0.24 14.55 4.89
N ARG A 165 -1.55 14.60 5.18
CA ARG A 165 -2.15 15.53 6.15
C ARG A 165 -1.47 15.45 7.51
N HIS A 166 -1.30 14.24 8.03
CA HIS A 166 -0.67 14.06 9.33
C HIS A 166 0.80 14.55 9.35
N ILE A 167 1.59 14.20 8.34
CA ILE A 167 3.00 14.63 8.21
C ILE A 167 3.09 16.15 8.14
N VAL A 168 2.31 16.75 7.24
CA VAL A 168 2.35 18.19 6.95
C VAL A 168 1.83 19.00 8.13
N SER A 169 0.65 18.68 8.66
CA SER A 169 0.06 19.45 9.77
C SER A 169 0.87 19.33 11.06
N THR A 170 1.45 18.16 11.35
CA THR A 170 2.32 17.99 12.54
C THR A 170 3.60 18.80 12.43
N ARG A 171 4.20 18.86 11.24
CA ARG A 171 5.40 19.68 11.01
C ARG A 171 5.05 21.17 11.09
N ALA A 172 3.95 21.57 10.46
CA ALA A 172 3.45 22.95 10.49
C ALA A 172 3.22 23.45 11.92
N ALA A 173 2.68 22.60 12.80
CA ALA A 173 2.43 22.94 14.20
C ALA A 173 3.69 22.92 15.11
N SER A 174 4.82 22.36 14.66
CA SER A 174 6.01 22.29 15.51
C SER A 174 6.71 23.64 15.67
N GLU A 175 7.31 23.89 16.84
CA GLU A 175 8.07 25.13 17.15
C GLU A 175 9.12 25.46 16.08
N LYS A 176 9.69 24.42 15.45
CA LYS A 176 10.69 24.55 14.40
C LYS A 176 10.18 25.24 13.14
N TYR A 177 8.89 25.10 12.80
CA TYR A 177 8.34 25.58 11.52
C TYR A 177 7.17 26.57 11.68
N ALA A 178 6.43 26.53 12.79
CA ALA A 178 5.20 27.30 12.99
C ALA A 178 5.38 28.81 12.78
N ASP A 179 6.46 29.40 13.31
CA ASP A 179 6.71 30.83 13.17
C ASP A 179 7.00 31.25 11.72
N GLY A 180 7.65 30.37 10.95
CA GLY A 180 8.02 30.63 9.55
C GLY A 180 6.82 30.67 8.59
N ILE A 181 5.67 30.12 8.99
CA ILE A 181 4.48 30.04 8.14
C ILE A 181 3.32 30.95 8.58
N LYS A 182 3.44 31.64 9.73
CA LYS A 182 2.36 32.46 10.32
C LYS A 182 1.83 33.60 9.44
N ASN A 183 2.61 34.04 8.45
CA ASN A 183 2.24 35.13 7.53
C ASN A 183 2.03 34.64 6.10
N ILE A 184 1.89 33.33 5.89
CA ILE A 184 1.74 32.73 4.57
C ILE A 184 0.25 32.49 4.28
N VAL A 185 -0.19 32.91 3.10
CA VAL A 185 -1.47 32.48 2.51
C VAL A 185 -1.17 31.85 1.16
N TYR A 186 -1.19 30.51 1.11
CA TYR A 186 -0.77 29.75 -0.05
C TYR A 186 -1.60 28.48 -0.26
N ALA A 187 -2.03 28.20 -1.50
CA ALA A 187 -2.71 26.98 -1.90
C ALA A 187 -1.89 26.22 -2.95
N PHE A 188 -1.57 24.96 -2.66
CA PHE A 188 -0.95 24.02 -3.58
C PHE A 188 -1.91 22.89 -3.89
N ALA A 189 -1.99 22.45 -5.14
CA ALA A 189 -2.82 21.31 -5.53
C ALA A 189 -2.09 20.44 -6.56
N GLU A 190 -2.29 19.12 -6.45
CA GLU A 190 -1.99 18.17 -7.51
C GLU A 190 -3.26 17.41 -7.89
N GLU A 191 -3.51 17.31 -9.19
CA GLU A 191 -4.74 16.73 -9.74
C GLU A 191 -4.40 15.84 -10.94
N PHE A 192 -4.87 14.59 -10.91
CA PHE A 192 -4.58 13.59 -11.92
C PHE A 192 -5.88 13.00 -12.48
N THR A 193 -6.02 13.02 -13.79
CA THR A 193 -7.16 12.48 -14.54
C THR A 193 -6.93 11.02 -14.95
N ASP A 194 -7.94 10.33 -15.49
CA ASP A 194 -7.84 8.91 -15.92
C ASP A 194 -7.41 7.96 -14.80
N THR A 195 -7.90 8.24 -13.60
CA THR A 195 -7.68 7.39 -12.43
C THR A 195 -8.28 6.00 -12.61
N PRO A 196 -7.65 4.97 -12.01
CA PRO A 196 -8.22 3.64 -12.02
C PRO A 196 -9.53 3.62 -11.23
N ARG A 197 -10.61 3.20 -11.90
CA ARG A 197 -11.95 3.09 -11.29
C ARG A 197 -11.99 2.30 -9.99
N TYR A 198 -11.09 1.33 -9.80
CA TYR A 198 -11.05 0.56 -8.56
C TYR A 198 -10.59 1.37 -7.34
N ALA A 199 -9.80 2.44 -7.54
CA ALA A 199 -9.32 3.31 -6.46
C ALA A 199 -10.07 4.65 -6.42
N PHE A 200 -10.75 5.01 -7.51
CA PHE A 200 -11.53 6.24 -7.67
C PHE A 200 -12.87 5.89 -8.38
N PRO A 201 -13.81 5.23 -7.67
CA PRO A 201 -14.99 4.58 -8.26
C PRO A 201 -16.05 5.53 -8.84
N ASP A 202 -16.04 6.79 -8.44
CA ASP A 202 -16.82 7.87 -9.04
C ASP A 202 -16.20 8.41 -10.34
N GLY A 203 -15.05 7.88 -10.76
CA GLY A 203 -14.26 8.40 -11.88
C GLY A 203 -13.59 9.74 -11.56
N ALA A 204 -13.45 10.08 -10.27
CA ALA A 204 -12.89 11.35 -9.85
C ALA A 204 -11.39 11.45 -10.07
N HIS A 205 -10.96 12.69 -10.15
CA HIS A 205 -9.57 13.08 -10.23
C HIS A 205 -8.86 12.64 -8.94
N GLY A 206 -7.78 11.87 -9.09
CA GLY A 206 -6.88 11.54 -8.00
C GLY A 206 -6.08 12.78 -7.67
N GLY A 207 -5.78 13.05 -6.41
CA GLY A 207 -5.09 14.29 -6.09
C GLY A 207 -5.00 14.57 -4.62
N PHE A 208 -4.24 15.62 -4.31
CA PHE A 208 -4.25 16.21 -2.99
C PHE A 208 -3.94 17.69 -3.07
N TRP A 209 -4.40 18.43 -2.07
CA TRP A 209 -4.15 19.85 -1.97
C TRP A 209 -3.75 20.22 -0.56
N ILE A 210 -3.02 21.32 -0.45
CA ILE A 210 -2.57 21.92 0.80
C ILE A 210 -2.92 23.39 0.76
N ARG A 211 -3.58 23.87 1.81
CA ARG A 211 -3.78 25.30 2.06
C ARG A 211 -3.05 25.69 3.33
N CYS A 212 -2.16 26.66 3.22
CA CYS A 212 -1.64 27.40 4.35
C CYS A 212 -2.37 28.75 4.43
N ASP A 213 -2.91 29.06 5.60
CA ASP A 213 -3.56 30.33 5.89
C ASP A 213 -3.11 30.83 7.27
N HIS A 214 -2.21 31.82 7.28
CA HIS A 214 -1.65 32.43 8.48
C HIS A 214 -1.13 31.41 9.51
N GLY A 215 -0.43 30.39 9.04
CA GLY A 215 0.15 29.33 9.87
C GLY A 215 -0.75 28.13 10.11
N GLU A 216 -2.04 28.21 9.79
CA GLU A 216 -2.92 27.05 9.75
C GLU A 216 -2.69 26.28 8.45
N VAL A 217 -2.42 24.97 8.55
CA VAL A 217 -2.22 24.12 7.37
C VAL A 217 -3.29 23.05 7.29
N THR A 218 -4.09 23.13 6.23
CA THR A 218 -5.12 22.15 5.86
C THR A 218 -4.63 21.34 4.68
N VAL A 219 -4.91 20.03 4.68
CA VAL A 219 -4.61 19.13 3.57
C VAL A 219 -5.87 18.33 3.21
N GLY A 220 -6.19 18.20 1.94
CA GLY A 220 -7.37 17.46 1.47
C GLY A 220 -7.08 16.60 0.25
N ALA A 221 -7.94 15.61 0.04
CA ALA A 221 -7.85 14.66 -1.06
C ALA A 221 -8.67 15.14 -2.27
N GLY A 222 -8.31 14.64 -3.45
CA GLY A 222 -8.95 15.01 -4.71
C GLY A 222 -8.56 16.42 -5.18
N PRO A 223 -9.36 17.00 -6.09
CA PRO A 223 -9.12 18.34 -6.61
C PRO A 223 -9.32 19.40 -5.53
N LEU A 224 -8.72 20.58 -5.74
CA LEU A 224 -8.91 21.72 -4.85
C LEU A 224 -10.39 22.18 -4.90
N PRO A 225 -11.10 22.26 -3.75
CA PRO A 225 -12.50 22.69 -3.71
C PRO A 225 -12.70 24.08 -4.32
N GLU A 226 -13.85 24.31 -4.98
CA GLU A 226 -14.15 25.58 -5.67
C GLU A 226 -13.97 26.82 -4.77
N GLY A 227 -14.40 26.75 -3.52
CA GLY A 227 -14.25 27.84 -2.55
C GLY A 227 -12.81 28.14 -2.14
N LEU A 228 -11.85 27.29 -2.52
CA LEU A 228 -10.42 27.45 -2.27
C LEU A 228 -9.62 27.77 -3.54
N GLN A 229 -10.27 27.75 -4.71
CA GLN A 229 -9.65 28.09 -5.98
C GLN A 229 -9.47 29.61 -6.13
N PRO A 230 -8.52 30.06 -6.97
CA PRO A 230 -7.53 29.27 -7.72
C PRO A 230 -6.37 28.78 -6.84
N ALA A 231 -5.76 27.64 -7.21
CA ALA A 231 -4.50 27.21 -6.61
C ALA A 231 -3.37 28.21 -6.93
N ASP A 232 -2.44 28.40 -6.00
CA ASP A 232 -1.24 29.20 -6.23
C ASP A 232 -0.16 28.43 -7.01
N THR A 233 -0.07 27.12 -6.78
CA THR A 233 0.60 26.16 -7.68
C THR A 233 -0.32 24.97 -7.94
N LEU A 234 -0.47 24.60 -9.21
CA LEU A 234 -1.25 23.45 -9.64
C LEU A 234 -0.37 22.51 -10.48
N THR A 235 -0.16 21.29 -10.00
CA THR A 235 0.32 20.17 -10.80
C THR A 235 -0.90 19.47 -11.40
N LYS A 236 -0.98 19.32 -12.73
CA LYS A 236 -2.06 18.56 -13.38
C LYS A 236 -1.52 17.62 -14.45
N GLY A 237 -2.02 16.38 -14.48
CA GLY A 237 -1.59 15.38 -15.46
C GLY A 237 -2.49 14.16 -15.54
N VAL A 238 -2.06 13.14 -16.29
CA VAL A 238 -2.74 11.84 -16.37
C VAL A 238 -2.24 10.95 -15.23
N TYR A 239 -3.14 10.20 -14.59
CA TYR A 239 -2.83 9.21 -13.58
C TYR A 239 -2.14 8.02 -14.24
N THR A 240 -0.81 8.07 -14.28
CA THR A 240 0.00 6.97 -14.79
C THR A 240 0.51 6.14 -13.63
N PRO A 241 0.68 4.82 -13.81
CA PRO A 241 1.30 3.99 -12.79
C PRO A 241 2.74 4.47 -12.61
N VAL A 242 2.95 5.17 -11.49
CA VAL A 242 4.20 5.81 -11.07
C VAL A 242 4.53 7.12 -11.80
N VAL A 243 3.69 8.14 -11.64
CA VAL A 243 4.22 9.51 -11.63
C VAL A 243 5.30 9.57 -10.53
N PRO A 244 6.55 9.98 -10.84
CA PRO A 244 7.71 9.76 -9.98
C PRO A 244 7.71 10.61 -8.70
N VAL A 245 6.69 11.42 -8.49
CA VAL A 245 6.43 12.15 -7.25
C VAL A 245 6.25 11.18 -6.06
N GLY A 246 5.75 9.95 -6.28
CA GLY A 246 5.69 8.90 -5.24
C GLY A 246 6.96 8.06 -5.06
N ARG A 247 7.98 8.19 -5.92
CA ARG A 247 9.22 7.39 -5.94
C ARG A 247 10.51 8.22 -5.82
N THR A 248 10.43 9.53 -5.62
CA THR A 248 11.62 10.39 -5.50
C THR A 248 12.31 10.19 -4.15
N VAL A 249 13.13 9.15 -4.01
CA VAL A 249 14.11 9.01 -2.93
C VAL A 249 15.47 8.72 -3.53
N ASN A 250 16.26 9.76 -3.79
CA ASN A 250 17.68 9.55 -4.12
C ASN A 250 18.52 9.18 -2.88
N ALA A 251 17.98 9.38 -1.67
CA ALA A 251 18.76 9.31 -0.42
C ALA A 251 19.08 7.87 0.03
N ALA A 252 18.24 6.90 -0.32
CA ALA A 252 18.37 5.50 0.10
C ALA A 252 18.71 4.55 -1.07
N MET A 253 18.75 5.05 -2.31
CA MET A 253 19.06 4.26 -3.49
C MET A 253 20.57 3.99 -3.60
N THR A 254 20.91 2.74 -3.92
CA THR A 254 22.20 2.38 -4.48
C THR A 254 22.40 3.08 -5.83
N ASP A 255 23.65 3.24 -6.27
CA ASP A 255 23.94 3.91 -7.53
C ASP A 255 23.29 3.26 -8.77
N PRO A 256 23.15 1.91 -8.85
CA PRO A 256 22.34 1.26 -9.87
C PRO A 256 20.85 1.65 -9.84
N GLU A 257 20.23 1.72 -8.65
CA GLU A 257 18.82 2.12 -8.52
C GLU A 257 18.61 3.59 -8.90
N LYS A 258 19.58 4.46 -8.60
CA LYS A 258 19.56 5.86 -9.08
C LYS A 258 19.60 5.94 -10.60
N ALA A 259 20.40 5.08 -11.25
CA ALA A 259 20.49 5.03 -12.70
C ALA A 259 19.18 4.53 -13.33
N GLU A 260 18.60 3.45 -12.79
CA GLU A 260 17.29 2.94 -13.21
C GLU A 260 16.18 3.97 -13.00
N GLN A 261 16.15 4.63 -11.84
CA GLN A 261 15.20 5.70 -11.56
C GLN A 261 15.38 6.89 -12.52
N ALA A 262 16.61 7.21 -12.93
CA ALA A 262 16.87 8.26 -13.92
C ALA A 262 16.36 7.87 -15.32
N ASP A 263 16.53 6.62 -15.73
CA ASP A 263 15.96 6.09 -16.98
C ASP A 263 14.42 6.10 -16.95
N TYR A 264 13.84 5.64 -15.85
CA TYR A 264 12.41 5.65 -15.63
C TYR A 264 11.85 7.08 -15.65
N THR A 265 12.49 8.02 -14.96
CA THR A 265 12.08 9.45 -14.93
C THR A 265 12.12 10.06 -16.33
N ARG A 266 13.13 9.74 -17.15
CA ARG A 266 13.22 10.17 -18.56
C ARG A 266 12.09 9.60 -19.41
N ALA A 267 11.68 8.36 -19.17
CA ALA A 267 10.58 7.73 -19.88
C ALA A 267 9.21 8.28 -19.42
N ALA A 268 9.00 8.38 -18.11
CA ALA A 268 7.73 8.76 -17.49
C ALA A 268 7.36 10.24 -17.71
N PHE A 269 8.34 11.13 -17.88
CA PHE A 269 8.11 12.54 -18.24
C PHE A 269 8.38 12.84 -19.71
N ARG A 270 8.50 11.81 -20.56
CA ARG A 270 8.63 12.02 -21.99
C ARG A 270 7.35 12.69 -22.51
N ARG A 271 7.51 13.73 -23.32
CA ARG A 271 6.40 14.38 -24.02
C ARG A 271 5.70 13.38 -24.93
N GLU A 272 4.38 13.44 -24.99
CA GLU A 272 3.60 12.59 -25.89
C GLU A 272 3.99 12.89 -27.35
N GLU A 273 4.27 11.86 -28.15
CA GLU A 273 4.79 12.05 -29.52
C GLU A 273 3.78 12.70 -30.47
N SER A 274 2.48 12.53 -30.20
CA SER A 274 1.37 13.07 -31.00
C SER A 274 1.09 14.54 -30.74
N THR A 275 1.13 14.98 -29.48
CA THR A 275 0.74 16.33 -29.04
C THR A 275 1.94 17.21 -28.65
N GLY A 276 3.09 16.60 -28.34
CA GLY A 276 4.26 17.28 -27.81
C GLY A 276 4.06 17.79 -26.37
N GLU A 277 2.93 17.48 -25.73
CA GLU A 277 2.62 17.92 -24.37
C GLU A 277 3.32 17.04 -23.33
N PRO A 278 3.75 17.61 -22.20
CA PRO A 278 4.28 16.81 -21.10
C PRO A 278 3.13 16.07 -20.40
N PRO A 279 3.36 14.85 -19.88
CA PRO A 279 2.32 14.04 -19.22
C PRO A 279 1.84 14.65 -17.89
N VAL A 280 2.61 15.59 -17.35
CA VAL A 280 2.29 16.40 -16.18
C VAL A 280 2.72 17.83 -16.46
N SER A 281 1.87 18.80 -16.10
CA SER A 281 2.13 20.23 -16.22
C SER A 281 2.06 20.88 -14.84
N GLN A 282 2.94 21.86 -14.59
CA GLN A 282 2.85 22.74 -13.43
C GLN A 282 2.50 24.14 -13.88
N THR A 283 1.51 24.73 -13.23
CA THR A 283 1.00 26.08 -13.51
C THR A 283 0.84 26.86 -12.22
N SER A 284 0.69 28.19 -12.32
CA SER A 284 0.37 29.08 -11.19
C SER A 284 -0.92 29.86 -11.47
N PRO A 285 -2.10 29.23 -11.32
CA PRO A 285 -3.38 29.83 -11.69
C PRO A 285 -3.69 31.16 -10.98
N SER A 286 -3.28 31.32 -9.72
CA SER A 286 -3.49 32.58 -8.98
C SER A 286 -2.51 33.70 -9.35
N GLY A 287 -1.39 33.38 -10.00
CA GLY A 287 -0.30 34.30 -10.28
C GLY A 287 0.66 34.59 -9.11
N LYS A 288 0.48 33.99 -7.92
CA LYS A 288 1.40 34.19 -6.77
C LYS A 288 2.79 33.56 -6.97
N GLY A 289 2.96 32.70 -7.97
CA GLY A 289 4.23 32.06 -8.27
C GLY A 289 4.55 30.88 -7.34
N PRO A 290 5.85 30.52 -7.19
CA PRO A 290 6.26 29.29 -6.54
C PRO A 290 5.96 29.28 -5.04
N MET A 291 5.91 28.07 -4.48
CA MET A 291 5.67 27.86 -3.06
C MET A 291 6.71 28.60 -2.20
N PRO A 292 6.27 29.34 -1.14
CA PRO A 292 7.18 29.98 -0.22
C PRO A 292 8.14 28.98 0.42
N ARG A 293 9.41 29.38 0.58
CA ARG A 293 10.48 28.50 1.06
C ARG A 293 10.17 27.86 2.41
N GLU A 294 9.59 28.60 3.35
CA GLU A 294 9.25 28.08 4.68
C GLU A 294 8.14 27.01 4.62
N LEU A 295 7.14 27.19 3.75
CA LEU A 295 6.13 26.17 3.49
C LEU A 295 6.72 24.96 2.76
N ALA A 296 7.60 25.18 1.79
CA ALA A 296 8.29 24.10 1.08
C ALA A 296 9.11 23.22 2.06
N ARG A 297 9.78 23.80 3.06
CA ARG A 297 10.53 23.05 4.08
C ARG A 297 9.67 22.10 4.93
N ILE A 298 8.37 22.40 5.07
CA ILE A 298 7.41 21.50 5.73
C ILE A 298 7.14 20.29 4.82
N LEU A 299 7.10 20.50 3.52
CA LEU A 299 6.68 19.55 2.48
C LEU A 299 7.80 18.71 1.89
N VAL A 300 9.05 19.16 1.94
CA VAL A 300 10.22 18.43 1.40
C VAL A 300 10.21 16.93 1.77
N PRO A 301 10.03 16.52 3.04
CA PRO A 301 10.08 15.10 3.40
C PRO A 301 8.78 14.35 3.12
N LEU A 302 7.74 15.00 2.59
CA LEU A 302 6.46 14.36 2.31
C LEU A 302 6.63 13.18 1.34
N HIS A 303 7.35 13.42 0.25
CA HIS A 303 7.64 12.39 -0.74
C HIS A 303 8.56 11.31 -0.17
N ASP A 304 9.56 11.69 0.63
CA ASP A 304 10.47 10.74 1.30
C ASP A 304 9.71 9.82 2.28
N GLU A 305 8.80 10.37 3.08
CA GLU A 305 8.05 9.63 4.09
C GLU A 305 6.92 8.78 3.51
N LEU A 306 6.32 9.20 2.40
CA LEU A 306 5.25 8.46 1.73
C LEU A 306 5.80 7.40 0.76
N SER A 307 6.91 7.66 0.08
CA SER A 307 7.55 6.68 -0.80
C SER A 307 8.03 5.44 -0.03
N LYS A 308 8.57 5.59 1.19
CA LYS A 308 8.86 4.50 2.15
C LYS A 308 7.65 3.59 2.42
N ARG A 309 6.43 4.09 2.20
CA ARG A 309 5.15 3.38 2.38
C ARG A 309 4.57 2.82 1.08
N THR A 310 5.06 3.27 -0.08
CA THR A 310 4.46 3.01 -1.40
C THR A 310 5.28 2.04 -2.26
N SER A 311 6.59 1.86 -2.01
CA SER A 311 7.44 0.95 -2.80
C SER A 311 7.43 -0.49 -2.28
N GLY A 312 7.51 -1.45 -3.21
CA GLY A 312 7.27 -2.90 -3.04
C GLY A 312 8.27 -3.71 -2.24
N GLU A 313 9.12 -3.06 -1.44
CA GLU A 313 9.91 -3.74 -0.42
C GLU A 313 9.44 -3.19 0.92
N LEU A 314 9.12 -4.09 1.85
CA LEU A 314 8.84 -3.75 3.24
C LEU A 314 9.82 -2.68 3.72
N PRO A 315 9.33 -1.72 4.52
CA PRO A 315 9.81 -0.34 4.57
C PRO A 315 11.32 -0.33 4.60
N ALA A 316 11.89 0.27 3.56
CA ALA A 316 13.31 0.52 3.44
C ALA A 316 13.83 1.03 4.79
N ASP A 317 14.55 0.12 5.46
CA ASP A 317 15.66 0.35 6.35
C ASP A 317 15.63 1.65 7.18
N TYR A 318 15.40 1.44 8.47
CA TYR A 318 15.88 2.26 9.59
C TYR A 318 15.54 3.75 9.55
N ASP A 319 14.37 4.10 10.11
CA ASP A 319 14.24 5.36 10.82
C ASP A 319 13.91 5.05 12.28
N LEU A 320 14.84 5.37 13.18
CA LEU A 320 14.68 5.15 14.62
C LEU A 320 13.75 6.21 15.26
N ASP A 321 13.32 7.22 14.49
CA ASP A 321 12.51 8.34 14.95
C ASP A 321 11.02 8.18 14.58
N VAL A 322 10.45 7.03 14.91
CA VAL A 322 9.01 6.77 14.74
C VAL A 322 8.24 7.58 15.76
N LYS A 323 7.44 8.55 15.29
CA LYS A 323 6.63 9.36 16.20
C LYS A 323 5.61 8.48 16.92
N PRO A 324 5.42 8.63 18.25
CA PRO A 324 4.44 7.86 19.02
C PRO A 324 2.99 7.94 18.51
N ALA A 325 2.62 8.94 17.71
CA ALA A 325 1.28 9.02 17.11
C ALA A 325 1.07 8.04 15.93
N TRP A 326 2.15 7.58 15.28
CA TRP A 326 2.10 6.60 14.19
C TRP A 326 1.85 5.17 14.67
N ALA A 327 1.83 5.03 16.00
CA ALA A 327 1.40 3.89 16.78
C ALA A 327 -0.08 3.62 16.84
N LEU A 328 -0.89 4.66 16.66
CA LEU A 328 -2.27 4.53 17.05
C LEU A 328 -3.00 3.80 15.92
N PRO A 329 -3.88 2.83 16.22
CA PRO A 329 -4.77 2.26 15.23
C PRO A 329 -5.50 3.38 14.49
N LEU A 330 -5.11 3.64 13.25
CA LEU A 330 -5.57 4.81 12.51
C LEU A 330 -7.05 4.63 12.13
N SER A 331 -7.91 5.54 12.61
CA SER A 331 -9.38 5.48 12.54
C SER A 331 -9.96 5.90 11.19
N PHE A 332 -9.44 5.34 10.09
CA PHE A 332 -9.75 5.74 8.71
C PHE A 332 -11.20 5.48 8.27
N ASP A 333 -11.50 5.56 6.95
CA ASP A 333 -12.69 4.98 6.30
C ASP A 333 -12.80 3.49 6.65
N ARG A 334 -13.24 3.28 7.88
CA ARG A 334 -13.50 2.04 8.55
C ARG A 334 -14.96 1.79 8.30
N ASP A 335 -15.28 0.59 7.83
CA ASP A 335 -16.66 0.14 7.92
C ASP A 335 -17.12 0.32 9.38
N ALA A 336 -18.41 0.58 9.61
CA ALA A 336 -18.94 0.80 10.95
C ALA A 336 -18.60 -0.37 11.91
N GLY A 337 -18.28 -1.55 11.37
CA GLY A 337 -17.84 -2.74 12.10
C GLY A 337 -16.33 -2.91 12.28
N TYR A 338 -15.47 -1.91 12.04
CA TYR A 338 -14.02 -2.08 12.22
C TYR A 338 -13.65 -2.44 13.66
N ASP A 339 -12.86 -3.52 13.79
CA ASP A 339 -12.41 -4.05 15.06
C ASP A 339 -10.91 -3.80 15.29
N PRO A 340 -10.55 -2.82 16.16
CA PRO A 340 -9.16 -2.54 16.45
C PRO A 340 -8.45 -3.65 17.24
N SER A 341 -9.17 -4.66 17.75
CA SER A 341 -8.59 -5.76 18.53
C SER A 341 -7.63 -6.66 17.73
N TRP A 342 -7.78 -6.64 16.40
CA TRP A 342 -6.88 -7.33 15.47
C TRP A 342 -5.50 -6.69 15.34
N LEU A 343 -5.35 -5.42 15.74
CA LEU A 343 -4.07 -4.72 15.72
C LEU A 343 -3.40 -4.79 17.09
N ARG A 344 -2.07 -4.93 17.11
CA ARG A 344 -1.25 -4.90 18.34
C ARG A 344 -0.41 -3.63 18.43
N TYR A 345 -0.92 -2.52 17.91
CA TYR A 345 -0.14 -1.29 17.88
C TYR A 345 -0.02 -0.60 19.25
N ASP A 346 -0.76 -1.06 20.25
CA ASP A 346 -0.57 -0.74 21.66
C ASP A 346 0.64 -1.45 22.29
N GLU A 347 1.02 -2.61 21.75
CA GLU A 347 2.17 -3.41 22.22
C GLU A 347 3.42 -3.19 21.35
N PHE A 348 3.24 -2.96 20.05
CA PHE A 348 4.32 -2.84 19.06
C PHE A 348 4.17 -1.56 18.23
N ASP A 349 5.27 -1.05 17.71
CA ASP A 349 5.22 -0.03 16.66
C ASP A 349 5.00 -0.61 15.26
N ILE A 350 4.86 0.24 14.25
CA ILE A 350 4.71 -0.19 12.86
C ILE A 350 5.96 -0.93 12.32
N TYR A 351 7.02 -0.98 13.13
CA TYR A 351 8.26 -1.73 12.90
C TYR A 351 8.31 -3.07 13.62
N GLY A 352 7.28 -3.43 14.39
CA GLY A 352 7.25 -4.67 15.15
C GLY A 352 8.20 -4.65 16.34
N GLU A 353 8.65 -3.46 16.76
CA GLU A 353 9.47 -3.28 17.96
C GLU A 353 8.56 -3.05 19.18
N PRO A 354 8.87 -3.66 20.35
CA PRO A 354 8.08 -3.48 21.55
C PRO A 354 8.00 -2.01 21.98
N ARG A 355 6.84 -1.59 22.46
CA ARG A 355 6.68 -0.30 23.12
C ARG A 355 7.13 -0.41 24.58
N GLY A 356 8.03 0.49 24.98
CA GLY A 356 8.50 0.63 26.36
C GLY A 356 7.50 1.32 27.26
#